data_AF-A0A0R3SR15-F1
#
_entry.id   AF-A0A0R3SR15-F1
#
_cell.length_a   1.000
_cell.length_b   1.000
_cell.length_c   1.000
_cell.angle_alpha   90.00
_cell.angle_beta   90.00
_cell.angle_gamma   90.00
#
_symmetry.space_group_name_H-M   'P 1'
#
loop_
_entity.id
_entity.type
_entity.pdbx_description
1 polymer ?
#
loop_
_entity_poly.entity_id
_entity_poly.type
_entity_poly.pdbx_seq_one_letter_code
_entity_poly.pdbx_strand_id
1 'polypeptide(L)'
;MGGRSPEAGEQLVKATETIAETLSSYLSLKLNKSCAKLRNIDPEWFDNMFTESINEFKLKSMSEIKDLIDFMEVSKRAAVIHEANKNCIVKRPWRPSGNPENDTNAHIYEMEKEYHQLLATETQNRYRSLKAKMSELRTIRRTEMRSLESLEEIAKSFEDV
;
A
#
# COMPACT_ATOMS: atom_id res chain seq x y z
N MET A 1 5.46 18.92 10.23
CA MET A 1 4.04 19.05 10.65
C MET A 1 3.30 17.83 10.13
N GLY A 2 2.59 16.99 10.87
CA GLY A 2 2.30 16.81 12.30
C GLY A 2 1.66 15.41 12.42
N GLY A 3 2.01 14.65 13.46
CA GLY A 3 1.67 13.24 13.61
C GLY A 3 0.18 12.98 13.77
N ARG A 4 -0.48 12.50 12.70
CA ARG A 4 -1.87 12.04 12.74
C ARG A 4 -1.94 10.55 12.43
N SER A 5 -1.77 9.73 13.47
CA SER A 5 -2.23 8.33 13.57
C SER A 5 -1.72 7.78 14.89
N PRO A 6 -2.54 7.79 15.96
CA PRO A 6 -3.51 6.71 16.21
C PRO A 6 -4.91 7.18 16.66
N GLU A 7 -5.17 8.49 16.70
CA GLU A 7 -6.38 9.09 17.31
C GLU A 7 -7.61 9.16 16.40
N ALA A 8 -7.62 8.56 15.21
CA ALA A 8 -8.71 8.78 14.26
C ALA A 8 -10.08 8.33 14.81
N GLY A 9 -10.13 7.20 15.52
CA GLY A 9 -11.33 6.75 16.23
C GLY A 9 -11.74 7.73 17.33
N GLU A 10 -10.80 8.16 18.16
CA GLU A 10 -11.06 9.11 19.26
C GLU A 10 -11.55 10.48 18.74
N GLN A 11 -11.01 10.94 17.63
CA GLN A 11 -11.44 12.18 16.97
C GLN A 11 -12.87 12.07 16.45
N LEU A 12 -13.25 10.91 15.90
CA LEU A 12 -14.63 10.65 15.46
C LEU A 12 -15.59 10.57 16.65
N VAL A 13 -15.20 9.90 17.74
CA VAL A 13 -15.99 9.85 18.99
C VAL A 13 -16.24 11.27 19.51
N LYS A 14 -15.19 12.08 19.62
CA LYS A 14 -15.28 13.47 20.10
C LYS A 14 -16.10 14.37 19.18
N ALA A 15 -15.98 14.18 17.87
CA ALA A 15 -16.80 14.91 16.89
C ALA A 15 -18.28 14.56 17.04
N THR A 16 -18.61 13.27 17.20
CA THR A 16 -19.98 12.80 17.41
C THR A 16 -20.56 13.32 18.72
N GLU A 17 -19.78 13.34 19.80
CA GLU A 17 -20.18 13.95 21.08
C GLU A 17 -20.56 15.42 20.89
N THR A 18 -19.70 16.19 20.22
CA THR A 18 -19.93 17.62 19.95
C THR A 18 -21.20 17.84 19.10
N ILE A 19 -21.41 17.00 18.08
CA ILE A 19 -22.60 17.05 17.22
C ILE A 19 -23.85 16.72 18.03
N ALA A 20 -23.81 15.65 18.84
CA ALA A 20 -24.93 15.22 19.66
C ALA A 20 -25.32 16.31 20.68
N GLU A 21 -24.35 16.97 21.30
CA GLU A 21 -24.59 18.11 22.19
C GLU A 21 -25.21 19.31 21.47
N THR A 22 -24.69 19.65 20.29
CA THR A 22 -25.17 20.77 19.49
C THR A 22 -26.62 20.54 19.05
N LEU A 23 -26.93 19.34 18.55
CA LEU A 23 -28.27 18.95 18.15
C LEU A 23 -29.23 18.89 19.34
N SER A 24 -28.78 18.36 20.49
CA SER A 24 -29.58 18.35 21.72
C SER A 24 -29.94 19.76 22.17
N SER A 25 -28.98 20.69 22.13
CA SER A 25 -29.19 22.10 22.50
C SER A 25 -30.15 22.81 21.56
N TYR A 26 -29.97 22.59 20.25
CA TYR A 26 -30.87 23.12 19.22
C TYR A 26 -32.30 22.59 19.38
N LEU A 27 -32.44 21.28 19.59
CA LEU A 27 -33.73 20.62 19.80
C LEU A 27 -34.43 21.17 21.06
N SER A 28 -33.67 21.36 22.13
CA SER A 28 -34.15 21.94 23.40
C SER A 28 -34.72 23.34 23.20
N LEU A 29 -34.00 24.20 22.48
CA LEU A 29 -34.44 25.55 22.18
C LEU A 29 -35.70 25.56 21.32
N LYS A 30 -35.78 24.66 20.33
CA LYS A 30 -36.90 24.60 19.39
C LYS A 30 -38.16 24.06 20.05
N LEU A 31 -38.08 22.98 20.81
CA LEU A 31 -39.23 22.39 21.49
C LEU A 31 -39.76 23.25 22.62
N ASN A 32 -38.90 23.92 23.40
CA ASN A 32 -39.36 24.87 24.40
C ASN A 32 -40.18 26.02 23.80
N LYS A 33 -39.83 26.47 22.59
CA LYS A 33 -40.60 27.52 21.88
C LYS A 33 -41.90 26.96 21.29
N SER A 34 -41.85 25.83 20.61
CA SER A 34 -43.00 25.26 19.90
C SER A 34 -44.05 24.63 20.82
N CYS A 35 -43.61 24.05 21.94
CA CYS A 35 -44.43 23.28 22.87
C CYS A 35 -44.66 24.01 24.21
N ALA A 36 -44.41 25.32 24.28
CA ALA A 36 -44.53 26.11 25.52
C ALA A 36 -45.90 25.93 26.22
N LYS A 37 -46.99 25.85 25.44
CA LYS A 37 -48.33 25.63 25.99
C LYS A 37 -48.48 24.28 26.68
N LEU A 38 -47.87 23.23 26.12
CA LEU A 38 -47.90 21.87 26.69
C LEU A 38 -47.04 21.82 27.96
N ARG A 39 -45.85 22.43 27.91
CA ARG A 39 -44.97 22.55 29.08
C ARG A 39 -45.64 23.28 30.23
N ASN A 40 -46.45 24.31 29.98
CA ASN A 40 -47.16 25.03 31.03
C ASN A 40 -48.28 24.22 31.70
N ILE A 41 -48.78 23.15 31.06
CA ILE A 41 -49.82 22.27 31.63
C ILE A 41 -49.19 21.32 32.65
N ASP A 42 -48.05 20.73 32.31
CA ASP A 42 -47.28 19.86 33.19
C ASP A 42 -45.77 20.03 32.92
N PRO A 43 -45.11 20.97 33.64
CA PRO A 43 -43.70 21.27 33.41
C PRO A 43 -42.78 20.11 33.78
N GLU A 44 -43.10 19.39 34.84
CA GLU A 44 -42.26 18.32 35.40
C GLU A 44 -42.26 17.11 34.47
N TRP A 45 -43.44 16.68 34.01
CA TRP A 45 -43.55 15.61 33.01
C TRP A 45 -42.84 15.99 31.71
N PHE A 46 -43.04 17.22 31.21
CA PHE A 46 -42.45 17.67 29.96
C PHE A 46 -40.92 17.70 30.02
N ASP A 47 -40.36 18.29 31.09
CA ASP A 47 -38.92 18.41 31.27
C ASP A 47 -38.27 17.02 31.50
N ASN A 48 -38.94 16.11 32.21
CA ASN A 48 -38.47 14.73 32.40
C ASN A 48 -38.46 13.94 31.08
N MET A 49 -39.60 13.87 30.37
CA MET A 49 -39.71 13.16 29.09
C MET A 49 -38.69 13.66 28.07
N PHE A 50 -38.48 14.97 28.04
CA PHE A 50 -37.55 15.59 27.10
C PHE A 50 -36.09 15.30 27.44
N THR A 51 -35.75 15.37 28.73
CA THR A 51 -34.40 15.02 29.22
C THR A 51 -34.08 13.55 28.95
N GLU A 52 -35.04 12.64 29.20
CA GLU A 52 -34.90 11.22 28.87
C GLU A 52 -34.65 11.01 27.37
N SER A 53 -35.43 11.67 26.51
CA SER A 53 -35.28 11.57 25.05
C SER A 53 -33.92 12.07 24.56
N ILE A 54 -33.41 13.19 25.10
CA ILE A 54 -32.07 13.69 24.78
C ILE A 54 -31.00 12.70 25.24
N ASN A 55 -31.13 12.17 26.45
CA ASN A 55 -30.15 11.25 27.01
C ASN A 55 -30.10 9.95 26.19
N GLU A 56 -31.26 9.42 25.80
CA GLU A 56 -31.36 8.26 24.91
C GLU A 56 -30.71 8.54 23.54
N PHE A 57 -30.99 9.69 22.93
CA PHE A 57 -30.37 10.09 21.67
C PHE A 57 -28.85 10.15 21.76
N LYS A 58 -28.30 10.78 22.81
CA LYS A 58 -26.86 10.87 23.04
C LYS A 58 -26.26 9.48 23.25
N LEU A 59 -26.85 8.66 24.11
CA LEU A 59 -26.36 7.31 24.40
C LEU A 59 -26.35 6.42 23.15
N LYS A 60 -27.45 6.40 22.39
CA LYS A 60 -27.54 5.62 21.15
C LYS A 60 -26.53 6.10 20.11
N SER A 61 -26.44 7.41 19.88
CA SER A 61 -25.49 8.00 18.93
C SER A 61 -24.04 7.64 19.28
N MET A 62 -23.69 7.70 20.58
CA MET A 62 -22.35 7.35 21.04
C MET A 62 -22.07 5.85 21.03
N SER A 63 -23.09 5.00 21.20
CA SER A 63 -22.94 3.55 21.04
C SER A 63 -22.71 3.20 19.58
N GLU A 64 -23.57 3.66 18.67
CA GLU A 64 -23.52 3.35 17.25
C GLU A 64 -22.19 3.79 16.62
N ILE A 65 -21.66 4.96 16.98
CA ILE A 65 -20.37 5.39 16.44
C ILE A 65 -19.21 4.52 16.92
N LYS A 66 -19.23 4.07 18.17
CA LYS A 66 -18.19 3.16 18.69
C LYS A 66 -18.24 1.83 17.98
N ASP A 67 -19.43 1.26 17.85
CA ASP A 67 -19.65 0.00 17.13
C ASP A 67 -19.19 0.12 15.67
N LEU A 68 -19.47 1.24 15.00
CA LEU A 68 -19.04 1.48 13.63
C LEU A 68 -17.52 1.67 13.51
N ILE A 69 -16.89 2.38 14.45
CA ILE A 69 -15.43 2.57 14.50
C ILE A 69 -14.72 1.23 14.60
N ASP A 70 -15.23 0.35 15.47
CA ASP A 70 -14.68 -0.99 15.69
C ASP A 70 -14.92 -1.89 14.48
N PHE A 71 -16.16 -1.93 13.97
CA PHE A 71 -16.53 -2.71 12.79
C PHE A 71 -15.70 -2.34 11.56
N MET A 72 -15.45 -1.04 11.34
CA MET A 72 -14.68 -0.56 10.20
C MET A 72 -13.17 -0.65 10.41
N GLU A 73 -12.71 -1.07 11.59
CA GLU A 73 -11.30 -1.06 12.00
C GLU A 73 -10.62 0.30 11.73
N VAL A 74 -11.30 1.42 12.07
CA VAL A 74 -10.87 2.77 11.66
C VAL A 74 -9.42 3.06 12.07
N SER A 75 -9.03 2.72 13.30
CA SER A 75 -7.68 2.96 13.81
C SER A 75 -6.61 2.22 13.00
N LYS A 76 -6.87 0.97 12.60
CA LYS A 76 -5.96 0.17 11.78
C LYS A 76 -5.82 0.74 10.37
N ARG A 77 -6.93 1.12 9.74
CA ARG A 77 -6.92 1.76 8.40
C ARG A 77 -6.21 3.11 8.43
N ALA A 78 -6.44 3.91 9.47
CA ALA A 78 -5.76 5.19 9.65
C ALA A 78 -4.24 5.02 9.79
N ALA A 79 -3.80 3.98 10.51
CA ALA A 79 -2.38 3.65 10.63
C ALA A 79 -1.75 3.28 9.28
N VAL A 80 -2.42 2.47 8.46
CA VAL A 80 -1.95 2.12 7.11
C VAL A 80 -1.81 3.37 6.24
N ILE A 81 -2.81 4.25 6.26
CA ILE A 81 -2.77 5.51 5.49
C ILE A 81 -1.65 6.42 5.98
N HIS A 82 -1.44 6.50 7.30
CA HIS A 82 -0.36 7.33 7.86
C HIS A 82 1.02 6.83 7.44
N GLU A 83 1.25 5.53 7.53
CA GLU A 83 2.52 4.92 7.12
C GLU A 83 2.76 5.11 5.61
N ALA A 84 1.73 4.93 4.78
CA ALA A 84 1.81 5.20 3.35
C ALA A 84 2.13 6.67 3.06
N ASN A 85 1.49 7.61 3.76
CA ASN A 85 1.76 9.04 3.59
C ASN A 85 3.18 9.44 4.04
N LYS A 86 3.78 8.71 4.97
CA LYS A 86 5.14 8.94 5.45
C LYS A 86 6.18 8.36 4.48
N ASN A 87 5.95 7.17 3.95
CA ASN A 87 6.95 6.42 3.18
C ASN A 87 6.80 6.56 1.66
N CYS A 88 5.60 6.85 1.16
CA CYS A 88 5.31 6.91 -0.27
C CYS A 88 5.23 8.35 -0.81
N ILE A 89 6.08 9.25 -0.29
CA ILE A 89 6.10 10.65 -0.71
C ILE A 89 6.77 10.77 -2.08
N VAL A 90 5.96 11.08 -3.10
CA VAL A 90 6.43 11.30 -4.48
C VAL A 90 5.85 12.60 -5.04
N LYS A 91 6.57 13.26 -5.96
CA LYS A 91 6.14 14.54 -6.57
C LYS A 91 4.80 14.44 -7.30
N ARG A 92 4.55 13.30 -7.96
CA ARG A 92 3.31 13.00 -8.67
C ARG A 92 2.90 11.56 -8.37
N PRO A 93 2.01 11.34 -7.39
CA PRO A 93 1.59 10.00 -7.07
C PRO A 93 0.73 9.44 -8.21
N TRP A 94 0.93 8.16 -8.51
CA TRP A 94 0.13 7.47 -9.52
C TRP A 94 -1.35 7.46 -9.10
N ARG A 95 -2.22 7.48 -10.10
CA ARG A 95 -3.67 7.42 -9.95
C ARG A 95 -4.20 6.44 -11.01
N PRO A 96 -5.22 5.63 -10.68
CA PRO A 96 -5.88 4.80 -11.66
C PRO A 96 -6.29 5.63 -12.88
N SER A 97 -5.93 5.16 -14.06
CA SER A 97 -6.23 5.84 -15.32
C SER A 97 -7.67 5.59 -15.78
N GLY A 98 -8.33 4.58 -15.19
CA GLY A 98 -9.64 4.10 -15.64
C GLY A 98 -9.54 3.13 -16.82
N ASN A 99 -8.33 2.83 -17.29
CA ASN A 99 -8.07 1.75 -18.22
C ASN A 99 -7.44 0.56 -17.46
N PRO A 100 -8.17 -0.56 -17.29
CA PRO A 100 -7.69 -1.73 -16.56
C PRO A 100 -6.38 -2.31 -17.08
N GLU A 101 -6.12 -2.26 -18.38
CA GLU A 101 -4.87 -2.77 -18.97
C GLU A 101 -3.69 -1.90 -18.54
N ASN A 102 -3.82 -0.58 -18.65
CA ASN A 102 -2.77 0.35 -18.24
C ASN A 102 -2.51 0.28 -16.74
N ASP A 103 -3.58 0.16 -15.95
CA ASP A 103 -3.48 0.09 -14.49
C ASP A 103 -2.83 -1.23 -14.03
N THR A 104 -3.14 -2.33 -14.71
CA THR A 104 -2.50 -3.64 -14.48
C THR A 104 -1.02 -3.61 -14.89
N ASN A 105 -0.72 -3.08 -16.08
CA ASN A 105 0.64 -2.93 -16.57
C ASN A 105 1.50 -2.08 -15.62
N ALA A 106 0.95 -1.01 -15.08
CA ALA A 106 1.64 -0.19 -14.07
C ALA A 106 1.96 -0.98 -12.79
N HIS A 107 1.08 -1.89 -12.37
CA HIS A 107 1.31 -2.73 -11.19
C HIS A 107 2.36 -3.82 -11.39
N ILE A 108 2.45 -4.41 -12.58
CA ILE A 108 3.42 -5.48 -12.87
C ILE A 108 4.78 -4.95 -13.34
N TYR A 109 4.86 -3.67 -13.73
CA TYR A 109 6.04 -3.08 -14.37
C TYR A 109 7.35 -3.28 -13.59
N GLU A 110 7.36 -3.04 -12.27
CA GLU A 110 8.61 -3.20 -11.49
C GLU A 110 9.07 -4.66 -11.45
N MET A 111 8.15 -5.62 -11.31
CA MET A 111 8.46 -7.05 -11.39
C MET A 111 9.01 -7.43 -12.78
N GLU A 112 8.38 -6.96 -13.85
CA GLU A 112 8.86 -7.23 -15.22
C GLU A 112 10.23 -6.62 -15.47
N LYS A 113 10.48 -5.42 -14.94
CA LYS A 113 11.77 -4.72 -15.04
C LYS A 113 12.87 -5.47 -14.28
N GLU A 114 12.60 -5.95 -13.08
CA GLU A 114 13.54 -6.80 -12.32
C GLU A 114 13.86 -8.10 -13.07
N TYR A 115 12.83 -8.75 -13.61
CA TYR A 115 13.00 -9.97 -14.39
C TYR A 115 13.85 -9.75 -15.66
N HIS A 116 13.60 -8.67 -16.39
CA HIS A 116 14.42 -8.31 -17.55
C HIS A 116 15.88 -8.05 -17.18
N GLN A 117 16.15 -7.38 -16.07
CA GLN A 117 17.52 -7.15 -15.59
C GLN A 117 18.23 -8.46 -15.24
N LEU A 118 17.52 -9.40 -14.60
CA LEU A 118 18.03 -10.73 -14.30
C LEU A 118 18.41 -11.49 -15.58
N LEU A 119 17.51 -11.52 -16.57
CA LEU A 119 17.75 -12.17 -17.86
C LEU A 119 18.95 -11.55 -18.60
N ALA A 120 19.04 -10.22 -18.62
CA ALA A 120 20.17 -9.53 -19.25
C ALA A 120 21.50 -9.91 -18.59
N THR A 121 21.53 -9.96 -17.26
CA THR A 121 22.70 -10.34 -16.47
C THR A 121 23.11 -11.78 -16.74
N GLU A 122 22.16 -12.72 -16.71
CA GLU A 122 22.40 -14.14 -16.96
C GLU A 122 22.89 -14.38 -18.40
N THR A 123 22.30 -13.69 -19.37
CA THR A 123 22.71 -13.75 -20.78
C THR A 123 24.15 -13.27 -20.95
N GLN A 124 24.50 -12.16 -20.30
CA GLN A 124 25.85 -11.63 -20.34
C GLN A 124 26.87 -12.58 -19.69
N ASN A 125 26.51 -13.21 -18.57
CA ASN A 125 27.36 -14.19 -17.90
C ASN A 125 27.60 -15.42 -18.77
N ARG A 126 26.54 -15.96 -19.40
CA ARG A 126 26.66 -17.08 -20.34
C ARG A 126 27.54 -16.74 -21.53
N TYR A 127 27.39 -15.54 -22.09
CA TYR A 127 28.25 -15.08 -23.19
C TYR A 127 29.72 -15.01 -22.78
N ARG A 128 30.03 -14.51 -21.57
CA ARG A 128 31.40 -14.49 -21.04
C ARG A 128 31.99 -15.90 -20.91
N SER A 129 31.22 -16.83 -20.35
CA SER A 129 31.62 -18.24 -20.20
C SER A 129 31.86 -18.91 -21.55
N LEU A 130 30.98 -18.68 -22.53
CA LEU A 130 31.14 -19.20 -23.89
C LEU A 130 32.41 -18.65 -24.55
N LYS A 131 32.66 -17.35 -24.42
CA LYS A 131 33.87 -16.70 -24.95
C LYS A 131 35.14 -17.28 -24.34
N ALA A 132 35.14 -17.53 -23.02
CA ALA A 132 36.25 -18.18 -22.34
C ALA A 132 36.49 -19.59 -22.89
N LYS A 133 35.44 -20.41 -23.01
CA LYS A 133 35.52 -21.76 -23.58
C LYS A 133 35.99 -21.76 -25.04
N MET A 134 35.54 -20.81 -25.84
CA MET A 134 36.00 -20.66 -27.22
C MET A 134 37.49 -20.30 -27.30
N SER A 135 37.98 -19.47 -26.38
CA SER A 135 39.41 -19.13 -26.27
C SER A 135 40.24 -20.35 -25.89
N GLU A 136 39.76 -21.15 -24.94
CA GLU A 136 40.37 -22.42 -24.52
C GLU A 136 40.50 -23.39 -25.71
N LEU A 137 39.41 -23.63 -26.44
CA LEU A 137 39.40 -24.50 -27.61
C LEU A 137 40.34 -24.03 -28.73
N ARG A 138 40.41 -22.72 -28.99
CA ARG A 138 41.36 -22.15 -29.97
C ARG A 138 42.80 -22.39 -29.56
N THR A 139 43.08 -22.35 -28.26
CA THR A 139 44.43 -22.61 -27.72
C THR A 139 44.78 -24.07 -27.90
N ILE A 140 43.90 -24.99 -27.47
CA ILE A 140 44.07 -26.44 -27.63
C ILE A 140 44.31 -26.80 -29.11
N ARG A 141 43.46 -26.30 -30.03
CA ARG A 141 43.62 -26.57 -31.46
C ARG A 141 44.99 -26.15 -31.99
N ARG A 142 45.52 -25.00 -31.56
CA ARG A 142 46.85 -24.53 -31.98
C ARG A 142 47.95 -25.44 -31.43
N THR A 143 47.81 -25.89 -30.18
CA THR A 143 48.77 -26.81 -29.58
C THR A 143 48.79 -28.15 -30.32
N GLU A 144 47.61 -28.72 -30.59
CA GLU A 144 47.48 -29.99 -31.34
C GLU A 144 48.04 -29.88 -32.76
N MET A 145 47.77 -28.80 -33.48
CA MET A 145 48.35 -28.61 -34.83
C MET A 145 49.88 -28.57 -34.78
N ARG A 146 50.47 -27.86 -33.82
CA ARG A 146 51.94 -27.81 -33.67
C ARG A 146 52.53 -29.18 -33.31
N SER A 147 51.85 -29.94 -32.45
CA SER A 147 52.26 -31.31 -32.12
C SER A 147 52.23 -32.20 -33.36
N LEU A 148 51.20 -32.06 -34.19
CA LEU A 148 51.06 -32.82 -35.44
C LEU A 148 52.14 -32.42 -36.46
N GLU A 149 52.39 -31.11 -36.66
CA GLU A 149 53.49 -30.60 -37.49
C GLU A 149 54.84 -31.18 -37.05
N SER A 150 55.11 -31.22 -35.74
CA SER A 150 56.34 -31.82 -35.20
C SER A 150 56.44 -33.33 -35.46
N LEU A 151 55.34 -34.07 -35.36
CA LEU A 151 55.33 -35.50 -35.68
C LEU A 151 55.57 -35.76 -37.16
N GLU A 152 54.98 -34.93 -38.04
CA GLU A 152 55.20 -35.00 -39.49
C GLU A 152 56.66 -34.69 -39.87
N GLU A 153 57.30 -33.71 -39.22
CA GLU A 153 58.73 -33.42 -39.40
C GLU A 153 59.61 -34.60 -38.97
N ILE A 154 59.32 -35.21 -37.81
CA ILE A 154 60.03 -36.41 -37.34
C ILE A 154 59.85 -37.56 -38.34
N ALA A 155 58.62 -37.81 -38.80
CA ALA A 155 58.34 -38.88 -39.76
C ALA A 155 59.14 -38.70 -41.07
N LYS A 156 59.18 -37.48 -41.62
CA LYS A 156 60.00 -37.17 -42.81
C LYS A 156 61.48 -37.45 -42.60
N SER A 157 62.01 -37.12 -41.41
CA SER A 157 63.42 -37.39 -41.10
C SER A 157 63.78 -38.88 -41.08
N PHE A 158 62.79 -39.77 -40.92
CA PHE A 158 62.97 -41.22 -41.02
C PHE A 158 62.79 -41.78 -42.43
N GLU A 159 62.08 -41.07 -43.32
CA GLU A 159 61.93 -41.47 -44.73
C GLU A 159 63.16 -41.11 -45.59
N ASP A 160 63.98 -40.16 -45.14
CA ASP A 160 65.23 -39.74 -45.81
C ASP A 160 66.48 -40.56 -45.38
N VAL A 161 66.31 -41.67 -44.65
CA VAL A 161 67.37 -42.62 -44.22
C VAL A 161 67.18 -43.97 -44.92
#